data_AF-A0A3C0VB28-F1
#
_entry.id   AF-A0A3C0VB28-F1
#
_cell.length_a   1.000
_cell.length_b   1.000
_cell.length_c   1.000
_cell.angle_alpha   90.00
_cell.angle_beta   90.00
_cell.angle_gamma   90.00
#
_symmetry.space_group_name_H-M   'P 1'
#
loop_
_entity.id
_entity.type
_entity.pdbx_description
1 polymer ?
#
loop_
_entity_poly.entity_id
_entity_poly.type
_entity_poly.pdbx_seq_one_letter_code
_entity_poly.pdbx_strand_id
1 'polypeptide(L)'
;MRFLERLRTFLRARRERREAERLLAALFARPDLGSISSLRPAHRARAVFLGYEAEGGNVARIAFGLVRHPKPLKVPGVCHEVIEIYIYDVAAGSVTVEGSHNLTRRGRPGAAPPAQNR
;
A
#
# COMPACT_ATOMS: atom_id res chain seq x y z
N MET A 1 -19.83 31.52 -3.00
CA MET A 1 -18.53 31.26 -3.66
C MET A 1 -17.75 30.07 -3.05
N ARG A 2 -17.52 30.00 -1.73
CA ARG A 2 -16.71 28.94 -1.09
C ARG A 2 -17.20 27.48 -1.23
N PHE A 3 -18.50 27.23 -1.43
CA PHE A 3 -19.05 25.87 -1.51
C PHE A 3 -18.72 25.17 -2.84
N LEU A 4 -18.85 25.89 -3.97
CA LEU A 4 -18.53 25.37 -5.30
C LEU A 4 -17.04 25.05 -5.45
N GLU A 5 -16.17 25.87 -4.86
CA GLU A 5 -14.73 25.63 -4.83
C GLU A 5 -14.37 24.38 -4.01
N ARG A 6 -14.95 24.23 -2.82
CA ARG A 6 -14.77 23.03 -1.99
C ARG A 6 -15.26 21.76 -2.68
N LEU A 7 -16.41 21.84 -3.36
CA LEU A 7 -16.96 20.71 -4.11
C LEU A 7 -16.05 20.33 -5.28
N ARG A 8 -15.52 21.32 -6.02
CA ARG A 8 -14.55 21.10 -7.10
C ARG A 8 -13.27 20.42 -6.60
N THR A 9 -12.71 20.90 -5.49
CA THR A 9 -11.52 20.29 -4.87
C THR A 9 -11.79 18.85 -4.42
N PHE A 10 -12.95 18.60 -3.81
CA PHE A 10 -13.33 17.25 -3.38
C PHE A 10 -13.52 16.30 -4.56
N LEU A 11 -14.21 16.73 -5.62
CA LEU A 11 -14.40 15.93 -6.83
C LEU A 11 -13.08 15.64 -7.53
N ARG A 12 -12.16 16.62 -7.55
CA ARG A 12 -10.82 16.46 -8.09
C ARG A 12 -10.02 15.42 -7.30
N ALA A 13 -9.93 15.56 -5.98
CA ALA A 13 -9.24 14.59 -5.12
C ALA A 13 -9.84 13.18 -5.24
N ARG A 14 -11.17 13.07 -5.38
CA ARG A 14 -11.83 11.78 -5.58
C ARG A 14 -11.51 11.15 -6.95
N ARG A 15 -11.36 11.97 -8.00
CA ARG A 15 -10.95 11.50 -9.33
C ARG A 15 -9.51 11.03 -9.32
N GLU A 16 -8.60 11.85 -8.82
CA GLU A 16 -7.18 11.54 -8.71
C GLU A 16 -6.95 10.27 -7.86
N ARG A 17 -7.65 10.13 -6.72
CA ARG A 17 -7.58 8.90 -5.92
C ARG A 17 -8.03 7.66 -6.71
N ARG A 18 -9.14 7.74 -7.43
CA ARG A 18 -9.63 6.62 -8.25
C ARG A 18 -8.65 6.26 -9.37
N GLU A 19 -8.01 7.26 -9.95
CA GLU A 19 -6.97 7.08 -10.96
C GLU A 19 -5.74 6.39 -10.36
N ALA A 20 -5.28 6.84 -9.19
CA ALA A 20 -4.17 6.22 -8.47
C ALA A 20 -4.47 4.75 -8.13
N GLU A 21 -5.67 4.44 -7.63
CA GLU A 21 -6.09 3.06 -7.35
C GLU A 21 -6.14 2.19 -8.63
N ARG A 22 -6.58 2.76 -9.77
CA ARG A 22 -6.56 2.07 -11.07
C ARG A 22 -5.14 1.81 -11.57
N LEU A 23 -4.25 2.80 -11.49
CA LEU A 23 -2.85 2.68 -11.89
C LEU A 23 -2.12 1.65 -11.02
N LEU A 24 -2.39 1.65 -9.71
CA LEU A 24 -1.86 0.63 -8.80
C LEU A 24 -2.36 -0.77 -9.16
N ALA A 25 -3.66 -0.91 -9.48
CA ALA A 25 -4.21 -2.17 -9.94
C ALA A 25 -3.59 -2.64 -11.26
N ALA A 26 -3.30 -1.72 -12.18
CA ALA A 26 -2.64 -1.99 -13.46
C ALA A 26 -1.18 -2.42 -13.25
N LEU A 27 -0.44 -1.77 -12.34
CA LEU A 27 0.91 -2.16 -11.96
C LEU A 27 0.96 -3.63 -11.55
N PHE A 28 0.04 -4.09 -10.69
CA PHE A 28 0.01 -5.50 -10.27
C PHE A 28 -0.43 -6.49 -11.36
N ALA A 29 -1.04 -6.02 -12.44
CA ALA A 29 -1.41 -6.85 -13.59
C ALA A 29 -0.29 -6.95 -14.64
N ARG A 30 0.80 -6.20 -14.47
CA ARG A 30 1.93 -6.19 -15.41
C ARG A 30 2.69 -7.52 -15.39
N PRO A 31 2.97 -8.14 -16.55
CA PRO A 31 3.74 -9.38 -16.62
C PRO A 31 5.21 -9.19 -16.26
N ASP A 32 5.74 -7.98 -16.45
CA ASP A 32 7.11 -7.54 -16.19
C ASP A 32 7.33 -7.01 -14.76
N LEU A 33 6.32 -7.12 -13.89
CA LEU A 33 6.39 -6.62 -12.52
C LEU A 33 7.55 -7.20 -11.71
N GLY A 34 7.85 -8.49 -11.92
CA GLY A 34 8.96 -9.19 -11.25
C GLY A 34 10.35 -8.75 -11.71
N SER A 35 10.47 -8.21 -12.93
CA SER A 35 11.72 -7.61 -13.41
C SER A 35 11.91 -6.17 -12.95
N ILE A 36 10.83 -5.45 -12.66
CA ILE A 36 10.86 -4.06 -12.18
C ILE A 36 11.06 -4.00 -10.67
N SER A 37 10.57 -5.00 -9.94
CA SER A 37 10.65 -5.07 -8.48
C SER A 37 10.49 -6.50 -8.00
N SER A 38 10.79 -6.78 -6.71
CA SER A 38 10.49 -8.08 -6.07
C SER A 38 8.97 -8.31 -5.84
N LEU A 39 8.13 -7.61 -6.60
CA LEU A 39 6.68 -7.65 -6.54
C LEU A 39 6.15 -8.79 -7.40
N ARG A 40 5.02 -9.35 -6.96
CA ARG A 40 4.30 -10.41 -7.67
C ARG A 40 2.83 -10.00 -7.79
N PRO A 41 2.11 -10.42 -8.84
CA PRO A 41 0.68 -10.15 -8.97
C PRO A 41 -0.14 -10.57 -7.74
N ALA A 42 0.23 -11.67 -7.09
CA ALA A 42 -0.39 -12.15 -5.85
C ALA A 42 -0.28 -11.18 -4.66
N HIS A 43 0.70 -10.26 -4.67
CA HIS A 43 0.85 -9.25 -3.62
C HIS A 43 -0.25 -8.19 -3.67
N ARG A 44 -1.03 -8.10 -4.75
CA ARG A 44 -2.14 -7.15 -4.89
C ARG A 44 -3.13 -7.23 -3.72
N ALA A 45 -3.45 -8.44 -3.25
CA ALA A 45 -4.39 -8.63 -2.14
C ALA A 45 -3.86 -8.10 -0.80
N ARG A 46 -2.54 -7.90 -0.69
CA ARG A 46 -1.84 -7.42 0.51
C ARG A 46 -1.35 -5.98 0.35
N ALA A 47 -1.62 -5.36 -0.80
CA ALA A 47 -1.24 -4.00 -1.11
C ALA A 47 -2.21 -3.03 -0.45
N VAL A 48 -1.66 -2.16 0.40
CA VAL A 48 -2.38 -1.10 1.08
C VAL A 48 -2.04 0.21 0.39
N PHE A 49 -3.06 0.89 -0.14
CA PHE A 49 -2.87 2.23 -0.69
C PHE A 49 -2.59 3.22 0.43
N LEU A 50 -1.43 3.89 0.40
CA LEU A 50 -1.02 4.85 1.42
C LEU A 50 -1.25 6.30 0.97
N GLY A 51 -1.06 6.59 -0.32
CA GLY A 51 -1.27 7.92 -0.86
C GLY A 51 -0.85 8.06 -2.32
N TYR A 52 -0.99 9.27 -2.84
CA TYR A 52 -0.54 9.64 -4.17
C TYR A 52 -0.05 11.08 -4.19
N GLU A 53 0.87 11.38 -5.09
CA GLU A 53 1.27 12.74 -5.46
C GLU A 53 0.75 13.02 -6.86
N ALA A 54 0.15 14.19 -7.05
CA ALA A 54 -0.33 14.64 -8.34
C ALA A 54 0.51 15.83 -8.83
N GLU A 55 0.93 15.78 -10.08
CA GLU A 55 1.67 16.85 -10.76
C GLU A 55 0.91 17.23 -12.04
N GLY A 56 0.70 18.53 -12.26
CA GLY A 56 -0.07 19.01 -13.41
C GLY A 56 -1.53 18.51 -13.45
N GLY A 57 -2.07 17.97 -12.35
CA GLY A 57 -3.41 17.40 -12.29
C GLY A 57 -3.52 15.92 -12.67
N ASN A 58 -2.40 15.25 -12.91
CA ASN A 58 -2.33 13.80 -13.12
C ASN A 58 -1.57 13.14 -11.96
N VAL A 59 -1.87 11.87 -11.69
CA VAL A 59 -1.14 11.10 -10.68
C VAL A 59 0.27 10.82 -11.17
N ALA A 60 1.27 11.37 -10.48
CA ALA A 60 2.68 11.22 -10.83
C ALA A 60 3.34 10.09 -10.04
N ARG A 61 3.03 10.00 -8.74
CA ARG A 61 3.56 8.96 -7.85
C ARG A 61 2.49 8.33 -6.98
N ILE A 62 2.65 7.05 -6.69
CA ILE A 62 1.74 6.28 -5.85
C ILE A 62 2.54 5.63 -4.73
N ALA A 63 2.19 5.94 -3.49
CA ALA A 63 2.74 5.28 -2.31
C ALA A 63 1.83 4.11 -1.91
N PHE A 64 2.38 2.91 -1.81
CA PHE A 64 1.65 1.74 -1.35
C PHE A 64 2.52 0.87 -0.45
N GLY A 65 1.89 0.24 0.53
CA GLY A 65 2.54 -0.67 1.46
C GLY A 65 2.23 -2.12 1.13
N LEU A 66 3.18 -3.02 1.35
CA LEU A 66 2.93 -4.45 1.39
C LEU A 66 3.10 -4.97 2.80
N VAL A 67 2.00 -5.44 3.39
CA VAL A 67 2.03 -6.10 4.69
C VAL A 67 2.62 -7.50 4.51
N ARG A 68 3.83 -7.71 5.01
CA ARG A 68 4.53 -8.98 5.08
C ARG A 68 4.47 -9.54 6.50
N HIS A 69 4.21 -10.84 6.58
CA HIS A 69 4.42 -11.60 7.80
C HIS A 69 5.80 -12.25 7.64
N PRO A 70 6.85 -11.77 8.31
CA PRO A 70 8.07 -12.55 8.40
C PRO A 70 7.74 -13.94 8.94
N LYS A 71 8.44 -14.96 8.44
CA LYS A 71 8.28 -16.36 8.83
C LYS A 71 8.11 -16.44 10.36
N PRO A 72 7.08 -17.14 10.88
CA PRO A 72 6.78 -17.09 12.31
C PRO A 72 8.00 -17.58 13.08
N LEU A 73 8.68 -16.66 13.76
CA LEU A 73 9.47 -17.02 14.92
C LEU A 73 8.46 -17.59 15.91
N LYS A 74 8.66 -18.83 16.36
CA LYS A 74 7.78 -19.51 17.33
C LYS A 74 7.93 -18.84 18.70
N VAL A 75 7.53 -17.58 18.82
CA VAL A 75 7.44 -16.85 20.07
C VAL A 75 5.95 -16.72 20.39
N PRO A 76 5.45 -17.42 21.41
CA PRO A 76 4.05 -17.32 21.81
C PRO A 76 3.64 -15.87 22.09
N GLY A 77 2.52 -15.42 21.51
CA GLY A 77 1.96 -14.08 21.77
C GLY A 77 2.58 -12.92 20.98
N VAL A 78 3.48 -13.18 20.02
CA VAL A 78 4.07 -12.14 19.15
C VAL A 78 3.62 -12.34 17.71
N CYS A 79 2.80 -11.41 17.21
CA CYS A 79 2.49 -11.31 15.78
C CYS A 79 3.49 -10.35 15.15
N HIS A 80 4.41 -10.87 14.35
CA HIS A 80 5.30 -10.03 13.57
C HIS A 80 4.61 -9.63 12.28
N GLU A 81 4.35 -8.33 12.16
CA GLU A 81 3.86 -7.71 10.93
C GLU A 81 4.85 -6.63 10.54
N VAL A 82 5.25 -6.61 9.26
CA VAL A 82 6.12 -5.58 8.70
C VAL A 82 5.41 -5.03 7.48
N ILE A 83 5.36 -3.71 7.33
CA ILE A 83 4.91 -3.07 6.10
C ILE A 83 6.12 -2.51 5.37
N GLU A 84 6.39 -3.04 4.18
CA GLU A 84 7.35 -2.44 3.26
C GLU A 84 6.62 -1.37 2.44
N ILE A 85 7.16 -0.15 2.43
CA ILE A 85 6.60 0.98 1.67
C ILE A 85 7.32 1.07 0.33
N TYR A 86 6.50 1.14 -0.72
CA TYR A 86 6.92 1.24 -2.10
C TYR A 86 6.39 2.54 -2.69
N ILE A 87 7.21 3.16 -3.53
CA ILE A 87 6.83 4.30 -4.36
C ILE A 87 6.84 3.85 -5.81
N TYR A 88 5.70 3.95 -6.47
CA TYR A 88 5.56 3.75 -7.90
C TYR A 88 5.61 5.10 -8.62
N ASP A 89 6.64 5.30 -9.44
CA ASP A 89 6.72 6.42 -10.36
C ASP A 89 6.01 6.05 -11.67
N VAL A 90 4.92 6.75 -11.96
CA VAL A 90 4.04 6.41 -13.08
C VAL A 90 4.72 6.69 -14.42
N ALA A 91 5.46 7.79 -14.52
CA ALA A 91 6.12 8.21 -15.76
C ALA A 91 7.33 7.33 -16.08
N ALA A 92 8.17 7.05 -15.09
CA ALA A 92 9.32 6.16 -15.24
C ALA A 92 8.92 4.68 -15.33
N GLY A 93 7.71 4.33 -14.91
CA GLY A 93 7.25 2.94 -14.88
C GLY A 93 8.01 2.07 -13.86
N SER A 94 8.72 2.70 -12.92
CA SER A 94 9.62 2.07 -11.97
C SER A 94 9.05 2.06 -10.55
N VAL A 95 9.39 1.04 -9.78
CA VAL A 95 9.00 0.95 -8.37
C VAL A 95 10.24 0.95 -7.49
N THR A 96 10.30 1.84 -6.52
CA THR A 96 11.36 1.91 -5.52
C THR A 96 10.83 1.51 -4.14
N VAL A 97 11.72 0.94 -3.31
CA VAL A 97 11.42 0.67 -1.90
C VAL A 97 11.88 1.89 -1.11
N GLU A 98 10.95 2.55 -0.43
CA GLU A 98 11.24 3.71 0.42
C GLU A 98 11.71 3.29 1.81
N GLY A 99 11.14 2.20 2.34
CA GLY A 99 11.53 1.69 3.65
C GLY A 99 10.64 0.55 4.14
N SER A 100 10.89 0.11 5.36
CA SER A 100 10.09 -0.92 6.03
C SER A 100 9.78 -0.50 7.46
N HIS A 101 8.52 -0.59 7.86
CA HIS A 101 8.08 -0.32 9.23
C HIS A 101 7.65 -1.61 9.92
N ASN A 102 8.17 -1.81 11.12
CA ASN A 102 7.76 -2.91 11.97
C ASN A 102 6.42 -2.55 12.65
N LEU A 103 5.37 -3.29 12.33
CA LEU A 103 4.05 -3.19 12.92
C LEU A 103 3.86 -4.19 14.08
N THR A 104 4.90 -4.92 14.47
CA THR A 104 4.86 -5.87 15.60
C THR A 104 4.28 -5.18 16.84
N ARG A 105 3.03 -5.50 17.17
CA ARG A 105 2.47 -5.21 18.49
C ARG A 105 2.91 -6.34 19.41
N ARG A 106 3.69 -6.00 20.45
CA ARG A 106 3.89 -6.94 21.56
C ARG A 106 2.52 -7.26 22.16
N GLY A 107 2.06 -8.50 22.02
CA GLY A 107 1.04 -9.01 22.91
C GLY A 107 1.58 -8.98 24.35
N ARG A 108 0.67 -8.86 25.32
CA ARG A 108 1.05 -9.08 26.71
C ARG A 108 1.50 -10.54 26.85
N PRO A 109 2.62 -10.84 27.53
CA PRO A 109 3.01 -12.23 27.82
C PRO A 109 1.82 -12.96 28.47
N GLY A 110 1.40 -14.08 27.89
CA GLY A 110 0.28 -14.90 28.39
C GLY A 110 -1.12 -14.56 27.84
N ALA A 111 -1.27 -13.58 26.94
CA ALA A 111 -2.55 -13.34 26.27
C ALA A 111 -2.79 -14.40 25.18
N ALA A 112 -3.88 -15.15 25.29
CA ALA A 112 -4.33 -16.07 24.25
C ALA A 112 -4.63 -15.31 22.94
N PRO A 113 -4.36 -15.89 21.75
CA PRO A 113 -4.80 -15.28 20.49
C PRO A 113 -6.32 -15.10 20.51
N PRO A 114 -6.86 -13.98 20.00
CA PRO A 114 -8.31 -13.79 19.94
C PRO A 114 -8.91 -14.93 19.11
N ALA A 115 -9.98 -15.54 19.63
CA ALA A 115 -10.69 -16.62 18.97
C ALA A 115 -11.14 -16.15 17.57
N GLN A 116 -10.66 -16.84 16.53
CA GLN A 116 -11.16 -16.66 15.18
C GLN A 116 -12.56 -17.30 15.15
N ASN A 117 -13.61 -16.48 15.26
CA ASN A 117 -14.97 -16.94 15.00
C ASN A 117 -15.07 -17.31 13.51
N ARG A 118 -15.39 -18.59 13.26
CA ARG A 118 -15.83 -19.09 11.95
C ARG A 118 -17.25 -18.65 11.66
#